data_AF-A0A938C9K5-F1
#
_entry.id   AF-A0A938C9K5-F1
#
_cell.length_a   1.000
_cell.length_b   1.000
_cell.length_c   1.000
_cell.angle_alpha   90.00
_cell.angle_beta   90.00
_cell.angle_gamma   90.00
#
_symmetry.space_group_name_H-M   'P 1'
#
loop_
_entity.id
_entity.type
_entity.pdbx_description
1 polymer ?
#
loop_
_entity_poly.entity_id
_entity_poly.type
_entity_poly.pdbx_seq_one_letter_code
_entity_poly.pdbx_strand_id
1 'polypeptide(L)' 'MEDSDFLGRPLHLLTLVDEYTRECLLLEVERTMTGERIRYRIAGVFNVCGAPRHLRSDDGSEFIATEPRKFLAAAGV' A
#
# COMPACT_ATOMS: atom_id res chain seq x y z
N MET A 1 -4.51 13.34 11.99
CA MET A 1 -3.40 14.22 11.60
C MET A 1 -3.28 14.01 10.11
N GLU A 2 -3.63 15.01 9.32
CA GLU A 2 -3.61 14.91 7.86
C GLU A 2 -2.29 15.52 7.41
N ASP A 3 -1.47 14.76 6.70
CA ASP A 3 -0.20 15.26 6.20
C ASP A 3 -0.46 16.38 5.20
N SER A 4 0.33 17.44 5.26
CA SER A 4 0.16 18.62 4.41
C SER A 4 1.51 19.20 4.02
N ASP A 5 1.56 19.84 2.86
CA ASP A 5 2.74 20.60 2.47
C ASP A 5 2.86 21.93 3.24
N PHE A 6 3.93 22.68 2.96
CA PHE A 6 4.17 23.98 3.58
C PHE A 6 3.09 25.05 3.29
N LEU A 7 2.17 24.79 2.35
CA LEU A 7 1.01 25.63 2.03
C LEU A 7 -0.29 25.10 2.63
N GLY A 8 -0.24 24.05 3.46
CA GLY A 8 -1.42 23.44 4.08
C GLY A 8 -2.26 22.62 3.11
N ARG A 9 -1.69 22.19 1.97
CA ARG A 9 -2.42 21.34 1.01
C ARG A 9 -2.25 19.87 1.40
N PRO A 10 -3.33 19.07 1.41
CA PRO A 10 -3.29 17.70 1.90
C PRO A 10 -2.41 16.80 1.03
N LEU A 11 -1.80 15.82 1.68
CA LEU A 11 -0.96 14.78 1.09
C LEU A 11 -1.44 13.41 1.56
N HIS A 12 -1.40 12.44 0.65
CA HIS A 12 -1.63 11.04 0.93
C HIS A 12 -0.31 10.30 0.87
N LEU A 13 0.00 9.59 1.95
CA LEU A 13 1.19 8.76 2.07
C LEU A 13 0.77 7.30 1.97
N LEU A 14 1.38 6.58 1.03
CA LEU A 14 1.30 5.13 0.96
C LEU A 14 2.62 4.55 1.45
N THR A 15 2.55 3.83 2.57
CA THR A 15 3.68 3.11 3.14
C THR A 15 3.43 1.61 3.14
N LEU A 16 4.37 0.84 2.63
CA LEU A 16 4.42 -0.61 2.82
C LEU A 16 5.67 -0.95 3.61
N VAL A 17 5.48 -1.61 4.74
CA VAL A 17 6.56 -1.98 5.67
C VAL A 17 6.48 -3.47 5.91
N ASP A 18 7.62 -4.14 5.89
CA ASP A 18 7.73 -5.51 6.39
C ASP A 18 7.75 -5.46 7.92
N GLU A 19 6.73 -6.04 8.57
CA GLU A 19 6.61 -6.02 10.03
C GLU A 19 7.70 -6.83 10.75
N TYR A 20 8.28 -7.85 10.10
CA TYR A 20 9.32 -8.70 10.67
C TYR A 20 10.69 -8.05 10.57
N THR A 21 11.08 -7.56 9.39
CA THR A 21 12.40 -6.93 9.18
C THR A 21 12.42 -5.46 9.55
N ARG A 22 11.24 -4.82 9.71
CA ARG A 22 11.05 -3.37 9.86
C ARG A 22 11.55 -2.56 8.66
N GLU A 23 11.72 -3.18 7.50
CA GLU A 23 12.14 -2.50 6.28
C GLU A 23 10.97 -1.81 5.59
N CYS A 24 11.20 -0.58 5.11
CA CYS A 24 10.25 0.13 4.28
C CYS A 24 10.42 -0.31 2.82
N LEU A 25 9.43 -1.03 2.29
CA LEU A 25 9.44 -1.59 0.95
C LEU A 25 8.85 -0.62 -0.09
N LEU A 26 7.98 0.28 0.34
CA LEU A 26 7.38 1.33 -0.48
C LEU A 26 7.08 2.55 0.38
N LEU A 27 7.45 3.72 -0.13
CA LEU A 27 7.02 5.02 0.37
C LEU A 27 6.67 5.87 -0.86
N GLU A 28 5.40 6.20 -1.02
CA GLU A 28 4.93 7.07 -2.09
C GLU A 28 4.06 8.19 -1.52
N VAL A 29 4.29 9.41 -2.01
CA VAL A 29 3.57 10.61 -1.60
C VAL A 29 2.82 11.14 -2.81
N GLU A 30 1.51 11.25 -2.69
CA GLU A 30 0.64 11.75 -3.76
C GLU A 30 -0.40 12.71 -3.21
N ARG A 31 -0.93 13.57 -4.07
CA ARG A 31 -2.06 14.46 -3.70
C ARG A 31 -3.40 13.77 -3.77
N THR A 32 -3.48 12.65 -4.48
CA THR A 32 -4.69 11.85 -4.62
C THR A 32 -4.26 10.41 -4.85
N MET A 33 -4.78 9.49 -4.04
CA MET A 33 -4.44 8.08 -4.13
C MET A 33 -5.67 7.28 -4.55
N THR A 34 -5.61 6.59 -5.68
CA THR A 34 -6.69 5.72 -6.14
C THR A 34 -6.39 4.28 -5.79
N GLY A 35 -7.42 3.50 -5.45
CA GLY A 35 -7.25 2.08 -5.10
C GLY A 35 -6.55 1.26 -6.19
N GLU A 36 -6.74 1.60 -7.47
CA GLU A 36 -6.02 0.97 -8.58
C GLU A 36 -4.51 1.23 -8.55
N ARG A 37 -4.12 2.49 -8.31
CA ARG A 37 -2.71 2.87 -8.22
C ARG A 37 -2.03 2.20 -7.03
N ILE A 38 -2.71 2.17 -5.88
CA ILE A 38 -2.18 1.48 -4.69
C ILE A 38 -1.93 0.00 -5.01
N ARG A 39 -2.91 -0.68 -5.64
CA ARG A 39 -2.76 -2.09 -6.06
C ARG A 39 -1.59 -2.29 -7.01
N TYR A 40 -1.45 -1.45 -8.03
CA TYR A 40 -0.34 -1.53 -8.99
C TYR A 40 1.03 -1.39 -8.31
N ARG A 41 1.16 -0.44 -7.39
CA ARG A 41 2.43 -0.20 -6.67
C ARG A 41 2.79 -1.35 -5.75
N ILE A 42 1.82 -1.87 -5.00
CA ILE A 42 2.04 -3.02 -4.11
C ILE A 42 2.33 -4.29 -4.92
N ALA A 43 1.68 -4.48 -6.08
CA ALA A 43 2.02 -5.58 -7.01
C ALA A 43 3.50 -5.55 -7.42
N GLY A 44 4.00 -4.36 -7.74
CA GLY A 44 5.40 -4.15 -8.10
C GLY A 44 6.35 -4.58 -7.00
N VAL A 45 6.04 -4.24 -5.74
CA VAL A 45 6.84 -4.68 -4.58
C VAL A 45 6.80 -6.20 -4.44
N PHE A 46 5.63 -6.82 -4.55
CA PHE A 46 5.50 -8.28 -4.40
C PHE A 46 6.24 -9.06 -5.50
N ASN A 47 6.35 -8.49 -6.71
CA ASN A 47 7.15 -9.09 -7.77
C ASN A 47 8.66 -9.09 -7.46
N VAL A 48 9.13 -8.13 -6.65
CA VAL A 48 10.56 -8.00 -6.30
C VAL A 48 10.88 -8.73 -5.00
N CYS A 49 10.06 -8.56 -3.98
CA CYS A 49 10.30 -9.07 -2.63
C CYS A 49 9.61 -10.43 -2.35
N GLY A 50 8.74 -10.87 -3.26
CA GLY A 50 7.82 -11.99 -3.04
C GLY A 50 6.52 -11.54 -2.36
N ALA A 51 5.50 -12.40 -2.45
CA ALA A 51 4.20 -12.13 -1.85
C ALA A 51 4.21 -12.38 -0.33
N PRO A 52 3.60 -11.51 0.48
CA PRO A 52 3.54 -11.69 1.91
C PRO A 52 2.53 -12.78 2.30
N ARG A 53 2.75 -13.41 3.45
CA ARG A 53 1.76 -14.34 4.06
C ARG A 53 0.57 -13.61 4.67
N HIS A 54 0.79 -12.40 5.16
CA HIS A 54 -0.21 -11.57 5.80
C HIS A 54 -0.01 -10.12 5.34
N LEU A 55 -1.11 -9.45 5.00
CA LEU A 55 -1.12 -8.04 4.68
C LEU A 55 -2.06 -7.34 5.66
N ARG A 56 -1.54 -6.38 6.41
CA ARG A 56 -2.30 -5.52 7.31
C ARG A 56 -2.39 -4.14 6.68
N SER A 57 -3.57 -3.52 6.76
CA SER A 57 -3.81 -2.16 6.30
C SER A 57 -4.51 -1.42 7.42
N ASP A 58 -3.93 -0.31 7.84
CA ASP A 58 -4.49 0.53 8.91
C ASP A 58 -5.54 1.52 8.37
N ASP A 59 -5.58 1.76 7.05
CA ASP A 59 -6.64 2.53 6.40
C ASP A 59 -7.81 1.63 5.98
N GLY A 60 -8.86 1.64 6.81
CA GLY A 60 -10.11 0.96 6.54
C GLY A 60 -10.94 1.72 5.50
N SER A 61 -11.11 1.14 4.30
CA SER A 61 -12.32 1.21 3.45
C SER A 61 -11.99 1.02 1.96
N GLU A 62 -11.00 1.71 1.41
CA GLU A 62 -10.82 1.74 -0.05
C GLU A 62 -9.79 0.75 -0.60
N PHE A 63 -8.93 0.20 0.25
CA PHE A 63 -7.94 -0.81 -0.13
C PHE A 63 -8.40 -2.25 0.16
N ILE A 64 -9.32 -2.44 1.11
CA ILE A 64 -9.72 -3.76 1.65
C ILE A 64 -11.12 -4.21 1.15
N ALA A 65 -11.83 -3.41 0.34
CA ALA A 65 -13.18 -3.77 -0.09
C ALA A 65 -13.24 -4.99 -1.04
N THR A 66 -12.10 -5.49 -1.54
CA THR A 66 -12.07 -6.74 -2.32
C THR A 66 -10.80 -7.52 -2.03
N GLU A 67 -10.74 -8.08 -0.82
CA GLU A 67 -9.88 -9.20 -0.40
C GLU A 67 -8.46 -9.20 -0.95
N PRO A 68 -7.46 -8.70 -0.19
CA PRO A 68 -6.04 -8.94 -0.50
C PRO A 68 -5.72 -10.41 -0.77
N ARG A 69 -6.50 -11.37 -0.24
CA ARG A 69 -6.42 -12.80 -0.60
C ARG A 69 -6.66 -13.10 -2.08
N LYS A 70 -7.64 -12.46 -2.73
CA LYS A 70 -7.90 -12.65 -4.17
C LYS A 70 -6.80 -12.03 -5.02
N PHE A 71 -6.25 -10.91 -4.57
CA PHE A 71 -5.11 -10.27 -5.21
C PHE A 71 -3.83 -11.12 -5.09
N LEU A 72 -3.58 -11.70 -3.92
CA LEU A 72 -2.48 -12.66 -3.69
C LEU A 72 -2.68 -13.94 -4.53
N ALA A 73 -3.91 -14.46 -4.61
CA ALA A 73 -4.25 -15.61 -5.45
C ALA A 73 -4.04 -15.33 -6.94
N ALA A 74 -4.38 -14.14 -7.42
CA ALA A 74 -4.14 -13.73 -8.81
C ALA A 74 -2.64 -13.50 -9.12
N ALA A 75 -1.83 -13.16 -8.10
CA ALA A 75 -0.39 -13.05 -8.19
C ALA A 75 0.33 -14.42 -8.18
N GLY A 76 -0.41 -15.54 -8.10
CA GLY A 76 0.13 -16.90 -8.19
C GLY A 76 0.49 -17.55 -6.86
N VAL A 77 -0.18 -17.15 -5.76
CA VAL A 77 0.00 -17.73 -4.40
C VAL A 77 -1.24 -18.44 -3.91
#